data_AF-A0A973BK58-F1
#
_entry.id   AF-A0A973BK58-F1
#
_cell.length_a   1.000
_cell.length_b   1.000
_cell.length_c   1.000
_cell.angle_alpha   90.00
_cell.angle_beta   90.00
_cell.angle_gamma   90.00
#
_symmetry.space_group_name_H-M   'P 1'
#
loop_
_entity.id
_entity.type
_entity.pdbx_description
1 polymer ?
#
loop_
_entity_poly.entity_id
_entity_poly.type
_entity_poly.pdbx_seq_one_letter_code
_entity_poly.pdbx_strand_id
1 'polypeptide(L)'
;MSQIIKKNGFNFAFTPSACDTCAGNCCIGESGYIWINKTEMLTLSEHLKISLDELKEKYLRKVGYKYSIKEKKLSADNFACTFFDLKKKQCSIYEARPVQCRTFPFWDYFKNNEQEVFDECPAIKKL
;
A
#
# COMPACT_ATOMS: atom_id res chain seq x y z
N MET A 1 -3.57 4.54 25.66
CA MET A 1 -3.67 3.10 25.31
C MET A 1 -3.51 2.99 23.81
N SER A 2 -2.42 2.40 23.30
CA SER A 2 -2.27 2.13 21.88
C SER A 2 -3.32 1.07 21.49
N GLN A 3 -4.27 1.46 20.65
CA GLN A 3 -5.29 0.56 20.15
C GLN A 3 -4.62 -0.49 19.25
N ILE A 4 -4.67 -1.76 19.64
CA ILE A 4 -4.14 -2.86 18.83
C ILE A 4 -5.27 -3.38 17.94
N ILE A 5 -5.02 -3.53 16.64
CA ILE A 5 -5.98 -4.08 15.68
C ILE A 5 -5.71 -5.57 15.51
N LYS A 6 -6.75 -6.39 15.67
CA LYS A 6 -6.76 -7.83 15.38
C LYS A 6 -7.80 -8.12 14.29
N LYS A 7 -7.55 -9.13 13.48
CA LYS A 7 -8.53 -9.64 12.51
C LYS A 7 -8.62 -11.17 12.59
N ASN A 8 -9.83 -11.69 12.40
CA ASN A 8 -10.07 -13.13 12.40
C ASN A 8 -9.26 -13.82 11.30
N GLY A 9 -8.64 -14.95 11.67
CA GLY A 9 -7.81 -15.75 10.76
C GLY A 9 -6.36 -15.29 10.62
N PHE A 10 -5.87 -14.38 11.46
CA PHE A 10 -4.47 -13.97 11.52
C PHE A 10 -3.90 -14.22 12.92
N ASN A 11 -2.69 -14.76 13.02
CA ASN A 11 -2.01 -15.00 14.30
C ASN A 11 -1.10 -13.83 14.74
N PHE A 12 -1.44 -12.63 14.26
CA PHE A 12 -0.72 -11.41 14.60
C PHE A 12 -1.67 -10.22 14.75
N ALA A 13 -1.17 -9.19 15.40
CA ALA A 13 -1.84 -7.93 15.68
C ALA A 13 -1.07 -6.78 15.02
N PHE A 14 -1.78 -5.72 14.66
CA PHE A 14 -1.19 -4.50 14.13
C PHE A 14 -1.30 -3.35 15.14
N THR A 15 -0.22 -2.61 15.34
CA THR A 15 -0.16 -1.44 16.23
C THR A 15 -0.09 -0.16 15.39
N PRO A 16 -1.21 0.56 15.16
CA PRO A 16 -1.25 1.70 14.25
C PRO A 16 -0.30 2.84 14.62
N SER A 17 -0.07 3.08 15.91
CA SER A 17 0.84 4.14 16.38
C SER A 17 2.30 3.90 15.96
N ALA A 18 2.68 2.67 15.58
CA ALA A 18 4.01 2.41 15.04
C ALA A 18 4.19 2.97 13.61
N CYS A 19 3.10 3.34 12.91
CA CYS A 19 3.20 4.03 11.62
C CYS A 19 3.75 5.44 11.74
N ASP A 20 3.60 6.10 12.90
CA ASP A 20 4.05 7.49 13.11
C ASP A 20 5.58 7.64 12.98
N THR A 21 6.31 6.57 13.28
CA THR A 21 7.78 6.49 13.19
C THR A 21 8.26 5.56 12.06
N CYS A 22 7.34 4.97 11.30
CA CYS A 22 7.67 4.04 10.23
C CYS A 22 8.30 4.77 9.03
N ALA A 23 9.18 4.10 8.31
CA ALA A 23 9.77 4.64 7.09
C ALA A 23 8.84 4.59 5.87
N GLY A 24 7.57 4.18 6.06
CA GLY A 24 6.60 4.01 4.99
C GLY A 24 6.69 2.65 4.28
N ASN A 25 7.11 1.60 4.99
CA ASN A 25 7.36 0.26 4.45
C ASN A 25 6.20 -0.33 3.63
N CYS A 26 4.95 0.07 3.89
CA CYS A 26 3.80 -0.38 3.09
C CYS A 26 3.74 0.21 1.66
N CYS A 27 4.59 1.20 1.36
CA CYS A 27 4.64 1.91 0.08
C CYS A 27 5.98 1.74 -0.65
N ILE A 28 6.96 1.05 -0.05
CA ILE A 28 8.30 0.84 -0.58
C ILE A 28 8.70 -0.64 -0.47
N GLY A 29 9.54 -1.13 -1.37
CA GLY A 29 10.01 -2.52 -1.36
C GLY A 29 10.43 -2.99 -2.74
N GLU A 30 10.45 -4.30 -2.93
CA GLU A 30 10.69 -4.90 -4.25
C GLU A 30 9.63 -4.45 -5.27
N SER A 31 10.00 -4.45 -6.55
CA SER A 31 9.07 -4.11 -7.63
C SER A 31 7.93 -5.11 -7.68
N GLY A 32 6.68 -4.62 -7.59
CA GLY A 32 5.50 -5.48 -7.51
C GLY A 32 4.30 -4.89 -8.25
N TYR A 33 3.10 -5.39 -7.98
CA TYR A 33 1.87 -4.81 -8.53
C TYR A 33 1.00 -4.23 -7.42
N ILE A 34 0.60 -2.97 -7.61
CA ILE A 34 -0.37 -2.27 -6.77
C ILE A 34 -1.66 -2.19 -7.58
N TRP A 35 -2.46 -3.26 -7.53
CA TRP A 35 -3.66 -3.39 -8.33
C TRP A 35 -4.70 -2.35 -7.96
N ILE A 36 -5.35 -1.80 -8.98
CA ILE A 36 -6.44 -0.85 -8.84
C ILE A 36 -7.56 -1.20 -9.83
N ASN A 37 -8.80 -1.28 -9.31
CA ASN A 37 -9.99 -1.58 -10.09
C ASN A 37 -10.67 -0.30 -10.60
N LYS A 38 -11.70 -0.43 -11.44
CA LYS A 38 -12.39 0.71 -12.05
C LYS A 38 -13.01 1.67 -11.04
N THR A 39 -13.65 1.16 -9.99
CA THR A 39 -14.26 1.98 -8.94
C THR A 39 -13.19 2.77 -8.19
N GLU A 40 -12.08 2.12 -7.84
CA GLU A 40 -10.96 2.78 -7.16
C GLU A 40 -10.27 3.82 -8.04
N MET A 41 -10.16 3.56 -9.35
CA MET A 41 -9.65 4.55 -10.31
C MET A 41 -10.54 5.80 -10.36
N LEU A 42 -11.87 5.64 -10.34
CA LEU A 42 -12.79 6.78 -10.30
C LEU A 42 -12.59 7.60 -9.01
N THR A 43 -12.62 6.93 -7.85
CA THR A 43 -12.38 7.58 -6.55
C THR A 43 -11.03 8.31 -6.51
N LEU A 44 -9.98 7.70 -7.05
CA LEU A 44 -8.65 8.31 -7.10
C LEU A 44 -8.62 9.53 -8.05
N SER A 45 -9.26 9.44 -9.20
CA SER A 45 -9.35 10.57 -10.14
C SER A 45 -10.09 11.77 -9.56
N GLU A 46 -11.20 11.52 -8.84
CA GLU A 46 -11.95 12.56 -8.13
C GLU A 46 -11.12 13.20 -7.02
N HIS A 47 -10.41 12.38 -6.24
CA HIS A 47 -9.53 12.85 -5.17
C HIS A 47 -8.41 13.76 -5.71
N LEU A 48 -7.82 13.38 -6.85
CA LEU A 48 -6.76 14.15 -7.51
C LEU A 48 -7.29 15.31 -8.36
N LYS A 49 -8.61 15.40 -8.56
CA LYS A 49 -9.29 16.39 -9.43
C LYS A 49 -8.77 16.37 -10.86
N ILE A 50 -8.56 15.18 -11.40
CA ILE A 50 -8.13 14.94 -12.79
C ILE A 50 -9.11 14.01 -13.50
N SER A 51 -9.04 13.96 -14.83
CA SER A 51 -9.84 13.01 -15.60
C SER A 51 -9.35 11.56 -15.38
N LEU A 52 -10.25 10.59 -15.60
CA LEU A 52 -9.88 9.18 -15.54
C LEU A 52 -8.81 8.81 -16.58
N ASP A 53 -8.83 9.42 -17.76
CA ASP A 53 -7.84 9.15 -18.80
C ASP A 53 -6.47 9.74 -18.44
N GLU A 54 -6.44 10.95 -17.89
CA GLU A 54 -5.22 11.54 -17.33
C GLU A 54 -4.65 10.69 -16.19
N LEU A 55 -5.51 10.15 -15.31
CA LEU A 55 -5.08 9.22 -14.26
C LEU A 55 -4.38 7.99 -14.84
N LYS A 56 -5.01 7.34 -15.83
CA LYS A 56 -4.45 6.15 -16.48
C LYS A 56 -3.10 6.44 -17.11
N GLU A 57 -3.00 7.54 -17.84
CA GLU A 57 -1.78 7.92 -18.56
C GLU A 57 -0.64 8.24 -17.60
N LYS A 58 -0.89 9.10 -16.60
CA LYS A 58 0.16 9.60 -15.70
C LYS A 58 0.55 8.59 -14.65
N TYR A 59 -0.42 7.94 -14.00
CA TYR A 59 -0.18 7.22 -12.75
C TYR A 59 -0.34 5.71 -12.82
N LEU A 60 -0.94 5.16 -13.88
CA LEU A 60 -1.23 3.72 -13.98
C LEU A 60 -0.45 3.06 -15.12
N ARG A 61 -0.17 1.77 -14.98
CA ARG A 61 0.30 0.90 -16.05
C ARG A 61 -0.70 -0.22 -16.28
N LYS A 62 -0.97 -0.52 -17.55
CA LYS A 62 -1.84 -1.64 -17.93
C LYS A 62 -1.03 -2.93 -17.98
N VAL A 63 -1.51 -3.98 -17.31
CA VAL A 63 -0.88 -5.30 -17.25
C VAL A 63 -1.95 -6.33 -17.58
N GLY A 64 -1.94 -6.82 -18.82
CA GLY A 64 -3.03 -7.61 -19.38
C GLY A 64 -4.36 -6.85 -19.32
N TYR A 65 -5.33 -7.40 -18.59
CA TYR A 65 -6.66 -6.80 -18.40
C TYR A 65 -6.79 -5.91 -17.16
N LYS A 66 -5.74 -5.82 -16.33
CA LYS A 66 -5.74 -5.08 -15.07
C LYS A 66 -4.89 -3.80 -15.15
N TYR A 67 -5.11 -2.89 -14.21
CA TYR A 67 -4.28 -1.71 -14.01
C TYR A 67 -3.52 -1.82 -12.68
N SER A 68 -2.25 -1.46 -12.71
CA SER A 68 -1.41 -1.29 -11.51
C SER A 68 -1.00 0.18 -11.41
N ILE A 69 -0.93 0.71 -10.19
CA ILE A 69 -0.28 2.01 -9.96
C ILE A 69 1.21 1.88 -10.34
N LYS A 70 1.75 2.92 -10.99
CA LYS A 70 3.17 2.99 -11.35
C LYS A 70 4.05 3.12 -10.11
N GLU A 71 5.27 2.65 -10.25
CA GLU A 71 6.31 2.73 -9.23
C GLU A 71 7.46 3.62 -9.71
N LYS A 72 8.22 4.15 -8.75
CA LYS A 72 9.42 4.95 -8.93
C LYS A 72 10.59 4.14 -8.38
N LYS A 73 11.67 4.02 -9.14
CA LYS A 73 12.88 3.31 -8.67
C LYS A 73 13.62 4.18 -7.63
N LEU A 74 13.90 3.62 -6.45
CA LEU A 74 14.69 4.27 -5.40
C LEU A 74 16.14 3.78 -5.40
N SER A 75 16.36 2.47 -5.57
CA SER A 75 17.66 1.83 -5.72
C SER A 75 17.55 0.60 -6.65
N ALA A 76 18.59 -0.24 -6.76
CA ALA A 76 18.58 -1.42 -7.63
C ALA A 76 17.35 -2.30 -7.40
N ASP A 77 17.07 -2.63 -6.13
CA ASP A 77 16.04 -3.58 -5.69
C ASP A 77 14.96 -2.93 -4.81
N ASN A 78 14.90 -1.59 -4.79
CA ASN A 78 13.91 -0.87 -3.98
C ASN A 78 13.16 0.15 -4.85
N PHE A 79 11.83 0.10 -4.75
CA PHE A 79 10.87 0.90 -5.49
C PHE A 79 9.89 1.53 -4.52
N ALA A 80 9.27 2.63 -4.94
CA ALA A 80 8.20 3.28 -4.22
C ALA A 80 6.97 3.43 -5.10
N CYS A 81 5.78 3.32 -4.52
CA CYS A 81 4.56 3.77 -5.18
C CYS A 81 4.72 5.22 -5.68
N THR A 82 4.18 5.56 -6.85
CA THR A 82 4.26 6.93 -7.38
C THR A 82 3.65 7.99 -6.44
N PHE A 83 2.70 7.59 -5.59
CA PHE A 83 2.07 8.47 -4.59
C PHE A 83 2.76 8.47 -3.22
N PHE A 84 3.93 7.84 -3.08
CA PHE A 84 4.69 7.92 -1.84
C PHE A 84 5.45 9.26 -1.74
N ASP A 85 5.25 9.99 -0.63
CA ASP A 85 6.03 11.18 -0.29
C ASP A 85 7.28 10.74 0.47
N LEU A 86 8.44 10.81 -0.18
CA LEU A 86 9.73 10.40 0.40
C LEU A 86 10.19 11.27 1.58
N LYS A 87 9.75 12.53 1.66
CA LYS A 87 10.12 13.43 2.76
C LYS A 87 9.27 13.17 3.99
N LYS A 88 7.96 13.09 3.80
CA LYS A 88 7.00 12.80 4.89
C LYS A 88 6.97 11.32 5.27
N LYS A 89 7.49 10.45 4.40
CA LYS A 89 7.42 8.98 4.51
C LYS A 89 5.99 8.47 4.63
N GLN A 90 5.07 9.10 3.90
CA GLN A 90 3.64 8.84 3.96
C GLN A 90 3.03 8.81 2.56
N CYS A 91 1.90 8.12 2.42
CA CYS A 91 1.14 8.11 1.17
C CYS A 91 0.44 9.46 0.96
N SER A 92 0.65 10.11 -0.19
CA SER A 92 0.02 11.40 -0.51
C SER A 92 -1.49 11.29 -0.81
N ILE A 93 -1.97 10.07 -1.08
CA ILE A 93 -3.38 9.77 -1.37
C ILE A 93 -3.99 8.89 -0.28
N TYR A 94 -3.58 9.05 0.99
CA TYR A 94 -3.94 8.14 2.08
C TYR A 94 -5.45 7.82 2.15
N GLU A 95 -6.30 8.82 1.96
CA GLU A 95 -7.77 8.66 1.96
C GLU A 95 -8.30 7.95 0.71
N ALA A 96 -7.63 8.08 -0.43
CA ALA A 96 -8.01 7.47 -1.72
C ALA A 96 -7.20 6.19 -2.05
N ARG A 97 -6.50 5.61 -1.06
CA ARG A 97 -5.74 4.37 -1.25
C ARG A 97 -6.62 3.24 -1.81
N PRO A 98 -6.12 2.41 -2.75
CA PRO A 98 -6.83 1.21 -3.17
C PRO A 98 -6.96 0.23 -1.99
N VAL A 99 -7.92 -0.69 -2.10
CA VAL A 99 -8.22 -1.75 -1.13
C VAL A 99 -6.98 -2.57 -0.82
N GLN A 100 -6.14 -2.89 -1.81
CA GLN A 100 -4.87 -3.58 -1.58
C GLN A 100 -4.03 -2.81 -0.55
N CYS A 101 -3.82 -1.50 -0.72
CA CYS A 101 -3.06 -0.68 0.24
C CYS A 101 -3.79 -0.48 1.58
N ARG A 102 -5.12 -0.39 1.60
CA ARG A 102 -5.92 -0.22 2.84
C ARG A 102 -5.95 -1.48 3.70
N THR A 103 -5.85 -2.65 3.08
CA THR A 103 -5.98 -3.93 3.77
C THR A 103 -4.65 -4.48 4.29
N PHE A 104 -3.51 -3.97 3.82
CA PHE A 104 -2.22 -4.23 4.43
C PHE A 104 -2.24 -3.82 5.92
N PRO A 105 -1.66 -4.61 6.84
CA PRO A 105 -0.92 -5.86 6.66
C PRO A 105 -1.78 -7.14 6.74
N PHE A 106 -3.10 -7.04 6.66
CA PHE A 106 -4.02 -8.18 6.76
C PHE A 106 -4.45 -8.71 5.38
N TRP A 107 -3.50 -9.02 4.52
CA TRP A 107 -3.75 -9.74 3.27
C TRP A 107 -3.88 -11.24 3.54
N ASP A 108 -4.85 -11.91 2.90
CA ASP A 108 -5.03 -13.36 3.06
C ASP A 108 -3.75 -14.15 2.73
N TYR A 109 -2.89 -13.62 1.85
CA TYR A 109 -1.57 -14.16 1.57
C TYR A 109 -0.71 -14.37 2.83
N PHE A 110 -0.74 -13.42 3.77
CA PHE A 110 0.08 -13.49 4.99
C PHE A 110 -0.43 -14.51 6.01
N LYS A 111 -1.63 -15.08 5.84
CA LYS A 111 -2.11 -16.18 6.70
C LYS A 111 -1.23 -17.43 6.59
N ASN A 112 -0.62 -17.63 5.41
CA ASN A 112 0.27 -18.75 5.15
C ASN A 112 1.74 -18.35 5.07
N ASN A 113 2.05 -17.05 5.17
CA ASN A 113 3.39 -16.47 4.99
C ASN A 113 3.66 -15.38 6.06
N GLU A 114 3.37 -15.68 7.32
CA GLU A 114 3.43 -14.68 8.40
C GLU A 114 4.83 -14.08 8.61
N GLN A 115 5.88 -14.85 8.31
CA GLN A 115 7.25 -14.36 8.47
C GLN A 115 7.52 -13.13 7.59
N GLU A 116 7.03 -13.12 6.37
CA GLU A 116 7.20 -11.99 5.45
C GLU A 116 6.59 -10.71 6.01
N VAL A 117 5.40 -10.79 6.63
CA VAL A 117 4.76 -9.59 7.19
C VAL A 117 5.47 -9.09 8.46
N PHE A 118 6.10 -9.98 9.23
CA PHE A 118 6.94 -9.60 10.36
C PHE A 118 8.20 -8.86 9.90
N ASP A 119 8.77 -9.27 8.78
CA ASP A 119 9.97 -8.67 8.21
C ASP A 119 9.66 -7.31 7.53
N GLU A 120 8.50 -7.20 6.87
CA GLU A 120 8.09 -5.98 6.16
C GLU A 120 7.55 -4.89 7.10
N CYS A 121 6.75 -5.26 8.10
CA CYS A 121 5.95 -4.31 8.87
C CYS A 121 6.35 -4.27 10.36
N PRO A 122 7.08 -3.24 10.82
CA PRO A 122 7.52 -3.13 12.22
C PRO A 122 6.35 -2.95 13.22
N ALA A 123 5.17 -2.62 12.71
CA ALA A 123 3.95 -2.43 13.48
C ALA A 123 3.25 -3.76 13.82
N ILE A 124 3.67 -4.87 13.21
CA ILE A 124 3.11 -6.18 13.50
C ILE A 124 3.69 -6.77 14.78
N LYS A 125 2.82 -7.38 15.59
CA LYS A 125 3.17 -8.12 16.81
C LYS A 125 2.54 -9.51 16.74
N LYS A 126 3.33 -10.55 16.99
CA LYS A 126 2.81 -11.92 17.11
C LYS A 126 1.82 -11.99 18.29
N LEU A 127 0.72 -12.71 18.09
CA LEU A 127 -0.29 -12.96 19.13
C LEU A 127 0.07 -14.16 20.01
#